data_AF-K2A133-F1
#
_entry.id   AF-K2A133-F1
#
_cell.length_a   1.000
_cell.length_b   1.000
_cell.length_c   1.000
_cell.angle_alpha   90.00
_cell.angle_beta   90.00
_cell.angle_gamma   90.00
#
_symmetry.space_group_name_H-M   'P 1'
#
loop_
_entity.id
_entity.type
_entity.pdbx_description
1 polymer ?
#
loop_
_entity_poly.entity_id
_entity_poly.type
_entity_poly.pdbx_seq_one_letter_code
_entity_poly.pdbx_strand_id
1 'polypeptide(L)'
;MEESKLTPQEVVNYLDKYIIGQNEAKKAVAIAVRNRYRRMNVKGELKDEIIPKNIIMIGSTGVGKTEIARRLAKLVNAPFVKVEASKYTEVGYVGRDVESMVRDLVEFSINMVKKEHTKRFDEKAKTNVNRRILDALLPRDPGAQPQRTNPLANIFQAVAKSAGMPGFDGPVQDQQ
;
A
#
# COMPACT_ATOMS: atom_id res chain seq x y z
N MET A 1 -9.33 5.05 1.34
CA MET A 1 -10.40 5.82 0.66
C MET A 1 -11.02 4.86 -0.37
N GLU A 2 -12.35 4.79 -0.50
CA GLU A 2 -13.01 3.96 -1.52
C GLU A 2 -12.51 4.37 -2.92
N GLU A 3 -11.56 3.62 -3.46
CA GLU A 3 -10.66 4.03 -4.56
C GLU A 3 -11.34 4.12 -5.94
N SER A 4 -12.67 4.11 -6.03
CA SER A 4 -13.31 3.87 -7.32
C SER A 4 -14.72 4.43 -7.55
N LYS A 5 -15.29 5.24 -6.66
CA LYS A 5 -16.62 5.84 -6.92
C LYS A 5 -16.60 7.16 -7.70
N LEU A 6 -15.43 7.69 -8.07
CA LEU A 6 -15.34 8.94 -8.82
C LEU A 6 -16.20 8.89 -10.09
N THR A 7 -17.06 9.89 -10.22
CA THR A 7 -17.84 10.16 -11.42
C THR A 7 -16.95 10.84 -12.46
N PRO A 8 -17.24 10.71 -13.76
CA PRO A 8 -16.48 11.43 -14.78
C PRO A 8 -16.45 12.95 -14.54
N GLN A 9 -17.53 13.54 -14.03
CA GLN A 9 -17.59 14.97 -13.74
C GLN A 9 -16.61 15.39 -12.64
N GLU A 10 -16.50 14.60 -11.56
CA GLU A 10 -15.55 14.87 -10.48
C GLU A 10 -14.10 14.78 -10.96
N VAL A 11 -13.79 13.83 -11.85
CA VAL A 11 -12.47 13.72 -12.46
C VAL A 11 -12.15 14.95 -13.30
N VAL A 12 -13.08 15.41 -14.14
CA VAL A 12 -12.90 16.64 -14.93
C VAL A 12 -12.70 17.85 -14.01
N ASN A 13 -13.55 18.03 -13.00
CA ASN A 13 -13.45 19.13 -12.04
C ASN A 13 -12.11 19.12 -11.27
N TYR A 14 -11.56 17.94 -10.98
CA TYR A 14 -10.23 17.83 -10.38
C TYR A 14 -9.13 18.28 -11.37
N LEU A 15 -9.20 17.83 -12.62
CA LEU A 15 -8.23 18.18 -13.65
C LEU A 15 -8.29 19.68 -14.01
N ASP A 16 -9.46 20.31 -13.94
CA ASP A 16 -9.64 21.76 -14.16
C ASP A 16 -8.83 22.62 -13.19
N LYS A 17 -8.52 22.13 -11.98
CA LYS A 17 -7.69 22.85 -11.01
C LYS A 17 -6.22 22.99 -11.44
N TYR A 18 -5.77 22.19 -12.40
CA TYR A 18 -4.36 22.10 -12.79
C TYR A 18 -4.12 22.32 -14.28
N ILE A 19 -5.11 22.03 -15.13
CA ILE A 19 -5.00 22.13 -16.59
C ILE A 19 -6.08 23.10 -17.07
N ILE A 20 -5.69 24.13 -17.83
CA ILE A 20 -6.63 25.09 -18.43
C ILE A 20 -7.03 24.58 -19.83
N GLY A 21 -8.34 24.59 -20.15
CA GLY A 21 -8.86 24.11 -21.43
C GLY A 21 -8.80 22.58 -21.60
N GLN A 22 -8.58 22.09 -22.82
CA GLN A 22 -8.44 20.65 -23.14
C GLN A 22 -9.65 19.79 -22.70
N ASN A 23 -10.87 20.32 -22.84
CA ASN A 23 -12.10 19.71 -22.33
C ASN A 23 -12.33 18.28 -22.87
N GLU A 24 -12.06 18.04 -24.15
CA GLU A 24 -12.21 16.72 -24.77
C GLU A 24 -11.24 15.70 -24.18
N ALA A 25 -9.97 16.08 -24.00
CA ALA A 25 -8.96 15.22 -23.40
C ALA A 25 -9.32 14.87 -21.95
N LYS A 26 -9.77 15.85 -21.16
CA LYS A 26 -10.25 15.64 -19.78
C LYS A 26 -11.44 14.69 -19.72
N LYS A 27 -12.42 14.87 -20.61
CA LYS A 27 -13.59 13.99 -20.72
C LYS A 27 -13.21 12.57 -21.10
N ALA A 28 -12.31 12.40 -22.07
CA ALA A 28 -11.84 11.09 -22.53
C ALA A 28 -11.14 10.32 -21.40
N VAL A 29 -10.23 10.96 -20.67
CA VAL A 29 -9.53 10.31 -19.55
C VAL A 29 -10.46 10.00 -18.38
N ALA A 30 -11.44 10.86 -18.10
CA ALA A 30 -12.44 10.65 -17.07
C ALA A 30 -13.33 9.42 -17.37
N ILE A 31 -13.73 9.25 -18.63
CA ILE A 31 -14.48 8.08 -19.10
C ILE A 31 -13.64 6.81 -18.96
N ALA A 32 -12.36 6.84 -19.33
CA ALA A 32 -11.47 5.68 -19.23
C ALA A 32 -11.32 5.20 -17.78
N VAL A 33 -11.14 6.11 -16.83
CA VAL A 33 -11.10 5.78 -15.40
C VAL A 33 -12.43 5.20 -14.94
N ARG A 34 -13.56 5.81 -15.32
CA ARG A 34 -14.88 5.29 -14.96
C ARG A 34 -15.14 3.90 -15.54
N ASN A 35 -14.68 3.63 -16.75
CA ASN A 35 -14.80 2.32 -17.38
C ASN A 35 -13.97 1.26 -16.62
N ARG A 36 -12.80 1.63 -16.09
CA ARG A 36 -12.03 0.73 -15.22
C ARG A 36 -12.81 0.36 -13.96
N TYR A 37 -13.47 1.32 -13.31
CA TYR A 37 -14.35 1.03 -12.18
C TYR A 37 -15.54 0.15 -12.58
N ARG A 38 -16.21 0.48 -13.68
CA ARG A 38 -17.33 -0.34 -14.19
C ARG A 38 -16.90 -1.79 -14.39
N ARG A 39 -15.74 -2.02 -15.02
CA ARG A 39 -15.18 -3.37 -15.19
C ARG A 39 -14.94 -4.09 -13.86
N MET A 40 -14.48 -3.40 -12.82
CA MET A 40 -14.29 -4.03 -11.50
C MET A 40 -15.59 -4.54 -10.88
N ASN A 41 -16.74 -3.96 -11.25
CA ASN A 41 -18.07 -4.33 -10.75
C ASN A 41 -18.80 -5.36 -11.64
N VAL A 42 -18.24 -5.74 -12.79
CA VAL A 42 -18.77 -6.82 -13.62
C VAL A 42 -18.40 -8.17 -12.98
N LYS A 43 -19.34 -9.12 -13.00
CA LYS A 43 -19.17 -10.47 -12.46
C LYS A 43 -18.99 -11.49 -13.59
N GLY A 44 -18.33 -12.60 -13.29
CA GLY A 44 -18.16 -13.73 -14.20
C GLY A 44 -17.18 -13.47 -15.35
N GLU A 45 -17.23 -14.34 -16.34
CA GLU A 45 -16.30 -14.40 -17.49
C GLU A 45 -16.32 -13.11 -18.33
N LEU A 46 -17.44 -12.39 -18.35
CA LEU A 46 -17.60 -11.12 -19.07
C LEU A 46 -16.58 -10.05 -18.60
N LYS A 47 -16.07 -10.14 -17.37
CA LYS A 47 -15.08 -9.18 -16.87
C LYS A 47 -13.73 -9.26 -17.61
N ASP A 48 -13.36 -10.46 -18.04
CA ASP A 48 -12.08 -10.72 -18.69
C ASP A 48 -12.11 -10.36 -20.18
N GLU A 49 -13.28 -10.38 -20.80
CA GLU A 49 -13.51 -9.90 -22.17
C GLU A 49 -13.44 -8.36 -22.30
N ILE A 50 -13.63 -7.63 -21.20
CA ILE A 50 -13.60 -6.15 -21.21
C ILE A 50 -12.15 -5.66 -21.20
N ILE A 51 -11.64 -5.35 -22.40
CA ILE A 51 -10.29 -4.79 -22.59
C ILE A 51 -10.24 -3.32 -22.16
N PRO A 52 -9.17 -2.87 -21.47
CA PRO A 52 -8.96 -1.46 -21.15
C PRO A 52 -9.00 -0.54 -22.38
N LYS A 53 -9.61 0.64 -22.24
CA LYS A 53 -9.63 1.66 -23.29
C LYS A 53 -8.38 2.53 -23.18
N ASN A 54 -7.35 2.19 -23.95
CA ASN A 54 -6.13 2.99 -24.08
C ASN A 54 -6.43 4.33 -24.76
N ILE A 55 -5.64 5.36 -24.43
CA ILE A 55 -5.86 6.74 -24.88
C ILE A 55 -4.65 7.21 -25.67
N ILE A 56 -4.90 7.77 -26.86
CA ILE A 56 -3.91 8.48 -27.65
C ILE A 56 -4.23 9.97 -27.57
N MET A 57 -3.27 10.78 -27.12
CA MET A 57 -3.41 12.23 -27.06
C MET A 57 -2.59 12.88 -28.17
N ILE A 58 -3.26 13.60 -29.07
CA ILE A 58 -2.63 14.29 -30.22
C ILE A 58 -2.64 15.80 -29.95
N GLY A 59 -1.52 16.47 -30.21
CA GLY A 59 -1.38 17.92 -30.06
C GLY A 59 0.06 18.38 -29.99
N SER A 60 0.31 19.70 -30.01
CA SER A 60 1.64 20.29 -29.88
C SER A 60 2.26 20.06 -28.49
N THR A 61 3.58 20.27 -28.35
CA THR A 61 4.25 20.22 -27.05
C THR A 61 3.75 21.36 -26.14
N GLY A 62 3.83 21.17 -24.82
CA GLY A 62 3.44 22.21 -23.84
C GLY A 62 1.94 22.36 -23.55
N VAL A 63 1.03 21.79 -24.34
CA VAL A 63 -0.44 21.94 -24.14
C VAL A 63 -1.04 21.14 -22.96
N GLY A 64 -0.20 20.43 -22.19
CA GLY A 64 -0.64 19.71 -20.99
C GLY A 64 -0.94 18.22 -21.14
N LYS A 65 -0.64 17.57 -22.27
CA LYS A 65 -0.86 16.11 -22.48
C LYS A 65 -0.29 15.25 -21.34
N THR A 66 0.99 15.43 -21.03
CA THR A 66 1.67 14.71 -19.95
C THR A 66 1.13 15.08 -18.57
N GLU A 67 0.71 16.33 -18.39
CA GLU A 67 0.18 16.80 -17.11
C GLU A 67 -1.20 16.22 -16.81
N ILE A 68 -2.06 16.08 -17.82
CA ILE A 68 -3.36 15.38 -17.69
C ILE A 68 -3.12 13.95 -17.17
N ALA A 69 -2.21 13.19 -17.78
CA ALA A 69 -1.91 11.82 -17.36
C ALA A 69 -1.31 11.75 -15.94
N ARG A 70 -0.37 12.65 -15.63
CA ARG A 70 0.28 12.73 -14.31
C ARG A 70 -0.73 13.08 -13.21
N ARG A 71 -1.59 14.08 -13.44
CA ARG A 71 -2.62 14.51 -12.48
C ARG A 71 -3.68 13.44 -12.29
N LEU A 72 -4.08 12.77 -13.37
CA LEU A 72 -5.02 11.67 -13.30
C LEU A 72 -4.50 10.54 -12.42
N ALA A 73 -3.25 10.10 -12.62
CA ALA A 73 -2.64 9.05 -11.81
C ALA A 73 -2.58 9.43 -10.33
N LYS A 74 -2.26 10.69 -10.01
CA LYS A 74 -2.27 11.20 -8.64
C LYS A 74 -3.67 11.21 -8.02
N LEU A 75 -4.70 11.55 -8.79
CA LEU A 75 -6.09 11.55 -8.32
C LEU A 75 -6.55 10.15 -7.91
N VAL A 76 -6.26 9.15 -8.74
CA VAL A 76 -6.69 7.77 -8.52
C VAL A 76 -5.67 6.95 -7.72
N ASN A 77 -4.65 7.59 -7.16
CA ASN A 77 -3.56 6.94 -6.43
C ASN A 77 -2.92 5.77 -7.20
N ALA A 78 -2.76 5.92 -8.51
CA ALA A 78 -2.19 4.88 -9.38
C ALA A 78 -0.67 5.09 -9.57
N PRO A 79 0.10 4.00 -9.70
CA PRO A 79 1.49 4.08 -10.11
C PRO A 79 1.59 4.66 -11.53
N PHE A 80 2.61 5.50 -11.76
CA PHE A 80 2.76 6.26 -13.00
C PHE A 80 4.22 6.30 -13.43
N VAL A 81 4.47 5.99 -14.70
CA VAL A 81 5.79 6.08 -15.33
C VAL A 81 5.69 6.90 -16.61
N LYS A 82 6.65 7.80 -16.84
CA LYS A 82 6.79 8.55 -18.10
C LYS A 82 7.95 7.95 -18.88
N VAL A 83 7.67 7.50 -20.09
CA VAL A 83 8.64 6.88 -20.99
C VAL A 83 8.65 7.61 -22.33
N GLU A 84 9.81 7.66 -22.99
CA GLU A 84 9.99 8.22 -24.33
C GLU A 84 10.21 7.08 -25.33
N ALA A 85 9.34 6.97 -26.33
CA ALA A 85 9.33 5.84 -27.27
C ALA A 85 10.62 5.74 -28.11
N SER A 86 11.22 6.89 -28.47
CA SER A 86 12.46 6.93 -29.25
C SER A 86 13.63 6.20 -28.58
N LYS A 87 13.63 6.09 -27.25
CA LYS A 87 14.66 5.36 -26.48
C LYS A 87 14.69 3.86 -26.75
N TYR A 88 13.65 3.31 -27.38
CA TYR A 88 13.51 1.89 -27.70
C TYR A 88 13.71 1.60 -29.20
N THR A 89 13.82 2.65 -30.01
CA THR A 89 14.01 2.56 -31.47
C THR A 89 15.34 3.12 -31.95
N GLU A 90 16.07 3.84 -31.09
CA GLU A 90 17.39 4.40 -31.43
C GLU A 90 18.40 3.27 -31.66
N VAL A 91 18.96 3.21 -32.88
CA VAL A 91 19.84 2.14 -33.34
C VAL A 91 21.16 2.22 -32.58
N GLY A 92 21.40 1.25 -31.70
CA GLY A 92 22.70 1.04 -31.08
C GLY A 92 22.84 1.54 -29.65
N TYR A 93 22.20 0.84 -28.72
CA TYR A 93 22.93 0.20 -27.62
C TYR A 93 22.02 -0.84 -26.97
N VAL A 94 22.62 -1.91 -26.46
CA VAL A 94 21.99 -3.12 -25.89
C VAL A 94 21.23 -2.84 -24.57
N GLY A 95 20.75 -1.62 -24.34
CA GLY A 95 20.50 -1.10 -22.97
C GLY A 95 19.06 -1.00 -22.49
N ARG A 96 18.06 -0.73 -23.34
CA ARG A 96 16.65 -0.59 -22.88
C ARG A 96 15.71 -1.51 -23.61
N ASP A 97 15.34 -2.55 -22.89
CA ASP A 97 14.26 -3.48 -23.20
C ASP A 97 12.89 -2.85 -22.95
N VAL A 98 11.91 -3.08 -23.82
CA VAL A 98 10.52 -2.63 -23.64
C VAL A 98 9.92 -3.13 -22.32
N GLU A 99 10.37 -4.29 -21.83
CA GLU A 99 9.97 -4.80 -20.51
C GLU A 99 10.40 -3.88 -19.36
N SER A 100 11.43 -3.05 -19.55
CA SER A 100 11.87 -2.08 -18.54
C SER A 100 10.74 -1.12 -18.16
N MET A 101 9.82 -0.80 -19.08
CA MET A 101 8.67 0.06 -18.79
C MET A 101 7.78 -0.53 -17.69
N VAL A 102 7.58 -1.86 -17.73
CA VAL A 102 6.78 -2.57 -16.75
C VAL A 102 7.55 -2.73 -15.44
N ARG A 103 8.86 -3.03 -15.51
CA ARG A 103 9.73 -3.12 -14.31
C ARG A 103 9.75 -1.80 -13.54
N ASP A 104 9.93 -0.67 -14.22
CA ASP A 104 9.89 0.66 -13.62
C ASP A 104 8.52 0.92 -12.95
N LEU A 105 7.41 0.60 -13.63
CA LEU A 105 6.07 0.77 -13.08
C LEU A 105 5.84 -0.05 -11.80
N VAL A 106 6.33 -1.28 -11.77
CA VAL A 106 6.26 -2.16 -10.59
C VAL A 106 7.09 -1.59 -9.44
N GLU A 107 8.31 -1.13 -9.72
CA GLU A 107 9.16 -0.50 -8.71
C GLU A 107 8.51 0.74 -8.09
N PHE A 108 7.92 1.61 -8.92
CA PHE A 108 7.14 2.75 -8.44
C PHE A 108 5.95 2.32 -7.57
N SER A 109 5.25 1.24 -7.95
CA SER A 109 4.13 0.69 -7.19
C SER A 109 4.57 0.21 -5.80
N ILE A 110 5.67 -0.55 -5.73
CA ILE A 110 6.25 -1.04 -4.47
C ILE A 110 6.62 0.13 -3.57
N ASN A 111 7.30 1.13 -4.12
CA ASN A 111 7.71 2.31 -3.35
C ASN A 111 6.52 3.14 -2.86
N MET A 112 5.43 3.21 -3.63
CA MET A 112 4.19 3.87 -3.24
C MET A 112 3.54 3.18 -2.03
N VAL A 113 3.39 1.85 -2.09
CA VAL A 113 2.83 1.04 -1.00
C VAL A 113 3.72 1.09 0.25
N LYS A 114 5.03 0.96 0.09
CA LYS A 114 5.98 1.11 1.20
C LYS A 114 5.80 2.44 1.93
N LYS A 115 5.75 3.56 1.20
CA LYS A 115 5.54 4.90 1.77
C LYS A 115 4.20 5.02 2.49
N GLU A 116 3.14 4.44 1.94
CA GLU A 116 1.82 4.41 2.58
C GLU A 116 1.86 3.65 3.92
N HIS A 117 2.44 2.44 3.92
CA HIS A 117 2.57 1.63 5.11
C HIS A 117 3.47 2.29 6.16
N THR A 118 4.60 2.85 5.78
CA THR A 118 5.48 3.59 6.72
C THR A 118 4.71 4.70 7.41
N LYS A 119 3.95 5.52 6.66
CA LYS A 119 3.12 6.57 7.26
C LYS A 119 2.03 6.03 8.17
N ARG A 120 1.39 4.93 7.78
CA ARG A 120 0.31 4.30 8.57
C ARG A 120 0.81 3.77 9.92
N PHE A 121 2.05 3.29 9.99
CA PHE A 121 2.62 2.70 11.19
C PHE A 121 3.55 3.63 11.98
N ASP A 122 3.76 4.87 11.52
CA ASP A 122 4.70 5.82 12.11
C ASP A 122 4.43 6.07 13.61
N GLU A 123 3.17 6.38 13.96
CA GLU A 123 2.79 6.63 15.36
C GLU A 123 2.98 5.41 16.26
N LYS A 124 2.53 4.23 15.81
CA LYS A 124 2.71 2.97 16.54
C LYS A 124 4.20 2.63 16.70
N ALA A 125 5.00 2.89 15.67
CA ALA A 125 6.45 2.70 15.71
C ALA A 125 7.09 3.62 16.75
N LYS A 126 6.74 4.92 16.78
CA LYS A 126 7.22 5.88 17.79
C LYS A 126 6.89 5.43 19.21
N THR A 127 5.66 5.03 19.49
CA THR A 127 5.29 4.55 20.83
C THR A 127 6.11 3.33 21.25
N ASN A 128 6.30 2.37 20.36
CA ASN A 128 7.07 1.16 20.64
C ASN A 128 8.57 1.46 20.83
N VAL A 129 9.12 2.38 20.03
CA VAL A 129 10.51 2.84 20.14
C VAL A 129 10.70 3.56 21.48
N ASN A 130 9.81 4.49 21.83
CA ASN A 130 9.86 5.20 23.11
C ASN A 130 9.81 4.22 24.28
N ARG A 131 8.92 3.21 24.24
CA ARG A 131 8.88 2.18 25.28
C ARG A 131 10.20 1.42 25.39
N ARG A 132 10.77 0.98 24.27
CA ARG A 132 12.08 0.30 24.24
C ARG A 132 13.21 1.17 24.78
N ILE A 133 13.19 2.47 24.47
CA ILE A 133 14.18 3.42 24.98
C ILE A 133 14.01 3.59 26.50
N LEU A 134 12.78 3.76 26.99
CA LEU A 134 12.50 3.87 28.43
C LEU A 134 12.94 2.62 29.19
N ASP A 135 12.63 1.43 28.68
CA ASP A 135 13.05 0.15 29.27
C ASP A 135 14.59 0.01 29.36
N ALA A 136 15.32 0.66 28.45
CA ALA A 136 16.79 0.63 28.43
C ALA A 136 17.42 1.71 29.32
N LEU A 137 16.74 2.85 29.52
CA LEU A 137 17.24 3.96 30.33
C LEU A 137 16.91 3.82 31.82
N LEU A 138 15.79 3.17 32.15
CA LEU A 138 15.38 2.98 33.53
C LEU A 138 16.20 1.85 34.18
N PRO A 139 16.71 2.04 35.42
CA PRO A 139 17.32 0.96 36.18
C PRO A 139 16.34 -0.20 36.29
N ARG A 140 16.81 -1.43 36.07
CA ARG A 140 16.02 -2.61 36.43
C ARG A 140 15.82 -2.59 37.93
N ASP A 141 14.58 -2.66 38.38
CA ASP A 141 14.26 -2.78 39.80
C ASP A 141 15.12 -3.91 40.41
N PRO A 142 15.99 -3.63 41.39
CA PRO A 142 16.84 -4.64 42.01
C PRO A 142 16.05 -5.77 42.70
N GLY A 143 14.73 -5.60 42.89
CA GLY A 143 13.81 -6.57 43.47
C GLY A 143 12.87 -7.26 42.47
N ALA A 144 12.89 -6.92 41.18
CA ALA A 144 12.08 -7.59 40.18
C ALA A 144 12.76 -8.91 39.78
N GLN A 145 12.54 -9.95 40.59
CA GLN A 145 12.93 -11.31 40.21
C GLN A 145 12.28 -11.63 38.86
N PRO A 146 13.04 -12.12 37.86
CA PRO A 146 12.43 -12.60 36.63
C PRO A 146 11.46 -13.70 37.05
N GLN A 147 10.16 -13.50 36.79
CA GLN A 147 9.19 -14.58 36.89
C GLN A 147 9.62 -15.64 35.89
N ARG A 148 10.42 -16.60 36.37
CA ARG A 148 10.70 -17.85 35.68
C ARG A 148 9.40 -18.62 35.69
N THR A 149 8.52 -18.32 34.75
CA THR A 149 7.36 -19.17 34.49
C THR A 149 7.91 -20.47 33.90
N ASN A 150 8.15 -21.45 34.76
CA ASN A 150 8.57 -22.78 34.34
C ASN A 150 7.43 -23.38 33.51
N PRO A 151 7.61 -23.56 32.18
CA PRO A 151 6.52 -24.03 31.31
C PRO A 151 6.05 -25.44 31.71
N LEU A 152 6.93 -26.26 32.31
CA LEU A 152 6.58 -27.56 32.87
C LEU A 152 5.65 -27.48 34.09
N ALA A 153 5.81 -26.47 34.95
CA ALA A 153 4.96 -26.30 36.13
C ALA A 153 3.53 -25.90 35.74
N ASN A 154 3.39 -25.05 34.72
CA ASN A 154 2.09 -24.67 34.15
C ASN A 154 1.38 -25.86 33.48
N ILE A 155 2.12 -26.74 32.80
CA ILE A 155 1.58 -27.97 32.22
C ILE A 155 1.12 -28.92 33.34
N PHE A 156 1.92 -29.11 34.38
CA PHE A 156 1.57 -30.01 35.49
C PHE A 156 0.34 -29.52 36.26
N GLN A 157 0.22 -28.21 36.50
CA GLN A 157 -0.99 -27.61 37.08
C GLN A 157 -2.22 -27.75 36.18
N ALA A 158 -2.07 -27.58 34.87
CA ALA A 158 -3.18 -27.76 33.92
C ALA A 158 -3.67 -29.22 33.88
N VAL A 159 -2.75 -30.18 33.92
CA VAL A 159 -3.07 -31.62 33.98
C VAL A 159 -3.72 -31.97 35.31
N ALA A 160 -3.19 -31.50 36.44
CA ALA A 160 -3.75 -31.75 37.77
C ALA A 160 -5.17 -31.18 37.94
N LYS A 161 -5.43 -29.97 37.41
CA LYS A 161 -6.78 -29.38 37.38
C LYS A 161 -7.75 -30.17 36.50
N SER A 162 -7.29 -30.70 35.37
CA SER A 162 -8.13 -31.53 34.50
C SER A 162 -8.46 -32.91 35.09
N ALA A 163 -7.62 -33.42 36.01
CA ALA A 163 -7.77 -34.73 36.66
C ALA A 163 -8.58 -34.70 37.98
N GLY A 164 -9.08 -33.53 38.40
CA GLY A 164 -9.98 -33.41 39.56
C GLY A 164 -9.36 -33.81 40.91
N MET A 165 -8.03 -33.71 41.06
CA MET A 165 -7.35 -34.04 42.33
C MET A 165 -7.49 -32.89 43.34
N PRO A 166 -8.11 -33.11 44.52
CA PRO A 166 -8.21 -32.06 45.54
C PRO A 166 -6.92 -31.98 46.38
N GLY A 167 -6.35 -30.77 46.53
CA GLY A 167 -5.33 -30.50 47.55
C GLY A 167 -4.10 -29.65 47.18
N PHE A 168 -4.00 -29.05 46.00
CA PHE A 168 -2.83 -28.24 45.60
C PHE A 168 -3.21 -26.80 45.21
N ASP A 169 -3.92 -26.09 46.08
CA ASP A 169 -4.09 -24.64 45.96
C ASP A 169 -3.23 -23.95 47.03
N GLY A 170 -1.96 -23.75 46.70
CA GLY A 170 -1.05 -22.90 47.46
C GLY A 170 0.22 -22.66 46.64
N PRO A 171 0.77 -21.43 46.58
CA PRO A 171 2.07 -21.23 45.97
C PRO A 171 3.09 -22.02 46.82
N VAL A 172 3.78 -22.97 46.18
CA VAL A 172 4.97 -23.59 46.77
C VAL A 172 6.00 -22.46 46.89
N GLN A 173 6.11 -21.89 48.08
CA GLN A 173 7.23 -21.04 48.43
C GLN A 173 8.44 -21.96 48.52
N ASP A 174 9.24 -21.97 47.46
CA ASP A 174 10.59 -22.53 47.52
C ASP A 174 11.38 -21.65 48.51
N GLN A 175 11.56 -22.17 49.73
CA GLN A 175 12.57 -21.67 50.64
C GLN A 175 13.94 -22.08 50.11
N GLN A 176 14.70 -21.10 49.65
CA GLN A 176 16.11 -20.87 50.00
C GLN A 176 16.50 -19.44 49.64
#